data_AF-A0A392RBF3-F1
#
_entry.id   AF-A0A392RBF3-F1
#
_cell.length_a   1.000
_cell.length_b   1.000
_cell.length_c   1.000
_cell.angle_alpha   90.00
_cell.angle_beta   90.00
_cell.angle_gamma   90.00
#
_symmetry.space_group_name_H-M   'P 1'
#
loop_
_entity.id
_entity.type
_entity.pdbx_description
1 polymer ?
#
loop_
_entity_poly.entity_id
_entity_poly.type
_entity_poly.pdbx_seq_one_letter_code
_entity_poly.pdbx_strand_id
1 'polypeptide(L)'
;SHDGLAPHSHEPIYSPGFFSRRAQPLPNRDFNERAFTVGIGGPVGTGKTALMLALCQNLRDHYSLAAVTNDIFTKEDGEFLVKHKALPEERIRAVETGGCPHAAIREDISINLGPL
;
A
#
# COMPACT_ATOMS: atom_id res chain seq x y z
N SER A 1 -6.62 12.05 -18.42
CA SER A 1 -6.18 13.36 -18.93
C SER A 1 -5.46 14.06 -17.80
N HIS A 2 -4.18 14.38 -17.99
CA HIS A 2 -3.44 15.27 -17.09
C HIS A 2 -4.18 16.61 -17.02
N ASP A 3 -4.12 17.29 -15.86
CA ASP A 3 -4.48 18.70 -15.59
C ASP A 3 -5.45 18.89 -14.40
N GLY A 4 -5.97 17.83 -13.77
CA GLY A 4 -6.64 17.91 -12.44
C GLY A 4 -7.89 18.80 -12.35
N LEU A 5 -8.33 19.40 -13.47
CA LEU A 5 -9.42 20.38 -13.56
C LEU A 5 -10.72 19.78 -14.11
N ALA A 6 -10.69 18.55 -14.61
CA ALA A 6 -11.88 17.85 -15.06
C ALA A 6 -12.47 17.00 -13.91
N PRO A 7 -13.77 17.15 -13.56
CA PRO A 7 -14.43 16.23 -12.65
C PRO A 7 -14.41 14.84 -13.30
N HIS A 8 -13.64 13.93 -12.72
CA HIS A 8 -13.63 12.54 -13.12
C HIS A 8 -14.80 11.85 -12.40
N SER A 9 -15.64 11.13 -13.16
CA SER A 9 -16.72 10.36 -12.59
C SER A 9 -16.15 9.05 -12.04
N HIS A 10 -16.17 8.90 -10.72
CA HIS A 10 -16.06 7.57 -10.12
C HIS A 10 -17.44 6.93 -10.19
N GLU A 11 -17.53 5.75 -10.78
CA GLU A 11 -18.73 4.93 -10.64
C GLU A 11 -18.99 4.72 -9.14
N PRO A 12 -20.18 5.03 -8.59
CA PRO A 12 -20.41 4.91 -7.17
C PRO A 12 -20.24 3.45 -6.75
N ILE A 13 -19.18 3.17 -6.01
CA ILE A 13 -18.87 1.81 -5.54
C ILE A 13 -19.74 1.55 -4.30
N TYR A 14 -20.96 1.04 -4.50
CA TYR A 14 -21.92 0.75 -3.42
C TYR A 14 -21.53 -0.45 -2.53
N SER A 15 -20.46 -1.17 -2.89
CA SER A 15 -20.04 -2.39 -2.18
C SER A 15 -18.53 -2.59 -2.30
N PRO A 16 -17.84 -3.14 -1.27
CA PRO A 16 -16.42 -3.50 -1.34
C PRO A 16 -16.09 -4.61 -2.37
N GLY A 17 -17.11 -5.12 -3.07
CA GLY A 17 -17.01 -6.21 -4.04
C GLY A 17 -17.05 -7.58 -3.38
N PHE A 18 -17.36 -8.61 -4.16
CA PHE A 18 -17.38 -10.00 -3.69
C PHE A 18 -16.01 -10.64 -3.94
N PHE A 19 -15.37 -11.16 -2.88
CA PHE A 19 -14.08 -11.86 -3.00
C PHE A 19 -14.12 -12.98 -4.05
N SER A 20 -15.21 -13.75 -4.06
CA SER A 20 -15.45 -14.85 -5.00
C SER A 20 -15.55 -14.42 -6.46
N ARG A 21 -15.75 -13.13 -6.74
CA ARG A 21 -15.88 -12.58 -8.10
C ARG A 21 -14.63 -11.82 -8.56
N ARG A 22 -13.56 -11.81 -7.75
CA ARG A 22 -12.29 -11.18 -8.14
C ARG A 22 -11.59 -12.05 -9.19
N ALA A 23 -10.83 -11.40 -10.08
CA ALA A 23 -9.98 -12.09 -11.04
C ALA A 23 -9.06 -13.07 -10.31
N GLN A 24 -8.92 -14.28 -10.87
CA GLN A 24 -8.04 -15.30 -10.31
C GLN A 24 -6.58 -14.82 -10.33
N PRO A 25 -5.75 -15.24 -9.36
CA PRO A 25 -4.32 -14.97 -9.40
C PRO A 25 -3.71 -15.47 -10.72
N LEU A 26 -2.77 -14.72 -11.27
CA LEU A 26 -2.04 -15.13 -12.47
C LEU A 26 -1.32 -16.47 -12.18
N PRO A 27 -1.58 -17.53 -12.95
CA PRO A 27 -1.09 -18.88 -12.63
C PRO A 27 0.44 -19.01 -12.70
N ASN A 28 1.12 -18.14 -13.46
CA ASN A 28 2.56 -18.17 -13.69
C ASN A 28 3.27 -16.91 -13.16
N ARG A 29 2.87 -16.41 -11.98
CA ARG A 29 3.54 -15.24 -11.40
C ARG A 29 4.91 -15.62 -10.85
N ASP A 30 5.96 -14.96 -11.35
CA ASP A 30 7.29 -15.04 -10.75
C ASP A 30 7.38 -14.05 -9.58
N PHE A 31 7.54 -14.59 -8.37
CA PHE A 31 7.68 -13.79 -7.16
C PHE A 31 9.08 -13.21 -6.97
N ASN A 32 10.07 -13.65 -7.74
CA ASN A 32 11.40 -13.03 -7.81
C ASN A 32 11.36 -11.74 -8.65
N GLU A 33 10.58 -11.73 -9.74
CA GLU A 33 10.38 -10.52 -10.55
C GLU A 33 9.39 -9.55 -9.89
N ARG A 34 8.34 -10.07 -9.23
CA ARG A 34 7.35 -9.24 -8.55
C ARG A 34 6.75 -9.90 -7.31
N ALA A 35 7.19 -9.39 -6.15
CA ALA A 35 6.70 -9.80 -4.84
C ALA A 35 5.16 -9.80 -4.75
N PHE A 36 4.62 -10.67 -3.91
CA PHE A 36 3.21 -10.64 -3.56
C PHE A 36 2.91 -9.39 -2.72
N THR A 37 1.99 -8.55 -3.19
CA THR A 37 1.71 -7.23 -2.57
C THR A 37 0.31 -7.23 -1.98
N VAL A 38 0.19 -6.74 -0.75
CA VAL A 38 -1.09 -6.56 -0.04
C VAL A 38 -1.26 -5.08 0.26
N GLY A 39 -2.35 -4.49 -0.24
CA GLY A 39 -2.72 -3.09 0.07
C GLY A 39 -3.63 -3.03 1.28
N ILE A 40 -3.27 -2.21 2.29
CA ILE A 40 -4.09 -1.95 3.47
C ILE A 40 -4.75 -0.56 3.30
N GLY A 41 -6.03 -0.54 2.97
CA GLY A 41 -6.82 0.68 2.77
C GLY A 41 -7.94 0.83 3.80
N GLY A 42 -8.40 2.06 4.02
CA GLY A 42 -9.46 2.38 4.97
C GLY A 42 -9.45 3.85 5.44
N PRO A 43 -10.53 4.34 6.05
CA PRO A 43 -10.62 5.72 6.55
C PRO A 43 -9.49 6.11 7.52
N VAL A 44 -9.26 7.40 7.70
CA VAL A 44 -8.30 7.94 8.68
C VAL A 44 -8.70 7.49 10.09
N GLY A 45 -7.71 7.11 10.92
CA GLY A 45 -7.94 6.69 12.32
C GLY A 45 -8.44 5.26 12.52
N THR A 46 -8.64 4.46 11.46
CA THR A 46 -9.14 3.07 11.57
C THR A 46 -8.08 2.03 11.96
N GLY A 47 -6.84 2.45 12.22
CA GLY A 47 -5.77 1.55 12.69
C GLY A 47 -5.01 0.80 11.60
N LYS A 48 -4.99 1.31 10.36
CA LYS A 48 -4.21 0.71 9.24
C LYS A 48 -2.74 0.46 9.61
N THR A 49 -2.08 1.46 10.16
CA THR A 49 -0.66 1.40 10.58
C THR A 49 -0.46 0.42 11.74
N ALA A 50 -1.42 0.32 12.67
CA ALA A 50 -1.39 -0.65 13.75
C ALA A 50 -1.55 -2.09 13.24
N LEU A 51 -2.44 -2.32 12.26
CA LEU A 51 -2.57 -3.61 11.59
C LEU A 51 -1.28 -3.97 10.85
N MET A 52 -0.68 -3.02 10.14
CA MET A 52 0.58 -3.22 9.42
C MET A 52 1.72 -3.61 10.36
N LEU A 53 1.83 -2.95 11.53
CA LEU A 53 2.78 -3.33 12.58
C LEU A 53 2.57 -4.79 13.05
N ALA A 54 1.33 -5.15 13.38
CA ALA A 54 1.01 -6.48 13.86
C ALA A 54 1.34 -7.56 12.80
N LEU A 55 0.98 -7.32 11.53
CA LEU A 55 1.31 -8.24 10.45
C LEU A 55 2.83 -8.38 10.25
N CYS A 56 3.58 -7.28 10.29
CA CYS A 56 5.04 -7.35 10.17
C CYS A 56 5.65 -8.19 11.28
N GLN A 57 5.26 -7.96 12.53
CA GLN A 57 5.80 -8.70 13.68
C GLN A 57 5.47 -10.20 13.64
N ASN A 58 4.29 -10.57 13.15
CA ASN A 58 3.88 -11.98 13.07
C ASN A 58 4.48 -12.72 11.86
N LEU A 59 4.89 -12.01 10.80
CA LEU A 59 5.27 -12.63 9.53
C LEU A 59 6.77 -12.51 9.20
N ARG A 60 7.48 -11.53 9.76
CA ARG A 60 8.88 -11.23 9.39
C ARG A 60 9.87 -12.36 9.63
N ASP A 61 9.56 -13.30 10.54
CA ASP A 61 10.43 -14.44 10.84
C ASP A 61 10.20 -15.62 9.88
N HIS A 62 9.11 -15.57 9.11
CA HIS A 62 8.71 -16.63 8.17
C HIS A 62 8.82 -16.21 6.70
N TYR A 63 8.80 -14.90 6.42
CA TYR A 63 8.78 -14.36 5.06
C TYR A 63 9.75 -13.19 4.90
N SER A 64 10.35 -13.07 3.71
CA SER A 64 11.06 -11.84 3.32
C SER A 64 10.03 -10.74 3.08
N LEU A 65 9.87 -9.85 4.05
CA LEU A 65 8.85 -8.80 4.05
C LEU A 65 9.47 -7.41 3.84
N ALA A 66 8.70 -6.53 3.23
CA ALA A 66 8.95 -5.09 3.15
C ALA A 66 7.64 -4.33 3.39
N ALA A 67 7.75 -3.12 3.90
CA ALA A 67 6.67 -2.24 4.29
C ALA A 67 6.75 -0.94 3.48
N VAL A 68 5.69 -0.58 2.76
CA VAL A 68 5.59 0.70 2.05
C VAL A 68 4.42 1.48 2.61
N THR A 69 4.67 2.65 3.19
CA THR A 69 3.63 3.56 3.69
C THR A 69 3.44 4.70 2.71
N ASN A 70 2.19 5.07 2.46
CA ASN A 70 1.81 6.15 1.57
C ASN A 70 1.22 7.28 2.42
N ASP A 71 2.05 8.26 2.74
CA ASP A 71 1.67 9.44 3.51
C ASP A 71 1.53 10.65 2.57
N ILE A 72 0.57 11.53 2.81
CA ILE A 72 0.25 12.61 1.88
C ILE A 72 1.28 13.75 1.99
N PHE A 73 1.68 14.11 3.21
CA PHE A 73 2.57 15.24 3.50
C PHE A 73 3.55 14.98 4.66
N THR A 74 3.60 13.75 5.15
CA THR A 74 4.35 13.37 6.37
C THR A 74 5.11 12.07 6.13
N LYS A 75 5.92 11.64 7.10
CA LYS A 75 6.52 10.29 7.13
C LYS A 75 6.16 9.53 8.41
N GLU A 76 5.13 10.02 9.12
CA GLU A 76 4.76 9.56 10.45
C GLU A 76 4.44 8.06 10.48
N ASP A 77 3.77 7.51 9.46
CA ASP A 77 3.46 6.08 9.43
C ASP A 77 4.75 5.24 9.27
N GLY A 78 5.70 5.71 8.47
CA GLY A 78 6.99 5.04 8.29
C GLY A 78 7.85 5.09 9.56
N GLU A 79 7.99 6.28 10.14
CA GLU A 79 8.72 6.50 11.39
C GLU A 79 8.12 5.72 12.56
N PHE A 80 6.78 5.63 12.61
CA PHE A 80 6.08 4.81 13.58
C PHE A 80 6.49 3.34 13.47
N LEU A 81 6.53 2.77 12.27
CA LEU A 81 6.91 1.37 12.06
C LEU A 81 8.37 1.11 12.43
N VAL A 82 9.29 2.03 12.10
CA VAL A 82 10.71 1.94 12.48
C VAL A 82 10.84 1.97 14.01
N LYS A 83 10.22 2.94 14.67
CA LYS A 83 10.25 3.11 16.13
C LYS A 83 9.74 1.89 16.88
N HIS A 84 8.70 1.23 16.35
CA HIS A 84 8.12 0.03 16.95
C HIS A 84 8.77 -1.27 16.49
N LYS A 85 9.89 -1.17 15.76
CA LYS A 85 10.67 -2.31 15.26
C LYS A 85 9.79 -3.27 14.49
N ALA A 86 8.95 -2.77 13.57
CA ALA A 86 8.13 -3.61 12.72
C ALA A 86 9.03 -4.52 11.86
N LEU A 87 9.99 -3.91 11.18
CA LEU A 87 11.03 -4.52 10.34
C LEU A 87 12.35 -3.74 10.52
N PRO A 88 13.50 -4.28 10.05
CA PRO A 88 14.69 -3.46 9.82
C PRO A 88 14.37 -2.22 8.98
N GLU A 89 15.03 -1.10 9.27
CA GLU A 89 14.72 0.21 8.68
C GLU A 89 14.85 0.19 7.15
N GLU A 90 15.85 -0.54 6.63
CA GLU A 90 16.07 -0.71 5.19
C GLU A 90 14.94 -1.45 4.46
N ARG A 91 14.00 -2.05 5.20
CA ARG A 91 12.81 -2.73 4.67
C ARG A 91 11.54 -1.89 4.81
N ILE A 92 11.63 -0.66 5.29
CA ILE A 92 10.51 0.27 5.46
C ILE A 92 10.73 1.47 4.54
N ARG A 93 9.78 1.72 3.63
CA ARG A 93 9.82 2.85 2.70
C ARG A 93 8.60 3.74 2.90
N ALA A 94 8.82 4.97 3.33
CA ALA A 94 7.80 6.01 3.35
C ALA A 94 7.77 6.74 2.01
N VAL A 95 6.61 6.75 1.36
CA VAL A 95 6.36 7.42 0.08
C VAL A 95 5.44 8.61 0.32
N GLU A 96 5.90 9.79 -0.09
CA GLU A 96 5.08 11.00 -0.11
C GLU A 96 4.27 11.04 -1.41
N THR A 97 2.95 10.93 -1.30
CA THR A 97 2.08 10.77 -2.49
C THR A 97 1.68 12.08 -3.16
N GLY A 98 1.87 13.22 -2.48
CA GLY A 98 1.22 14.48 -2.85
C GLY A 98 -0.29 14.43 -2.58
N GLY A 99 -0.94 15.60 -2.54
CA GLY A 99 -2.24 15.89 -1.92
C GLY A 99 -3.46 14.98 -2.18
N CYS A 100 -3.43 14.02 -3.11
CA CYS A 100 -4.54 13.09 -3.35
C CYS A 100 -4.10 11.62 -3.22
N PRO A 101 -4.27 10.97 -2.06
CA PRO A 101 -3.76 9.62 -1.78
C PRO A 101 -4.39 8.54 -2.68
N HIS A 102 -5.58 8.79 -3.23
CA HIS A 102 -6.23 7.87 -4.16
C HIS A 102 -5.46 7.75 -5.49
N ALA A 103 -4.82 8.83 -5.96
CA ALA A 103 -4.07 8.83 -7.21
C ALA A 103 -2.84 7.92 -7.12
N ALA A 104 -2.06 8.01 -6.03
CA ALA A 104 -0.82 7.25 -5.87
C ALA A 104 -0.99 5.73 -5.66
N ILE A 105 -2.22 5.27 -5.38
CA ILE A 105 -2.55 3.85 -5.20
C ILE A 105 -3.51 3.30 -6.26
N ARG A 106 -4.09 4.14 -7.11
CA ARG A 106 -5.03 3.74 -8.19
C ARG A 106 -4.63 4.20 -9.58
N GLU A 107 -4.17 5.45 -9.72
CA GLU A 107 -3.97 6.09 -11.03
C GLU A 107 -2.51 6.05 -11.47
N ASP A 108 -1.56 6.27 -10.56
CA ASP A 108 -0.13 6.14 -10.79
C ASP A 108 0.55 5.47 -9.59
N ILE A 109 0.82 4.17 -9.74
CA ILE A 109 1.50 3.36 -8.71
C ILE A 109 3.01 3.26 -8.94
N SER A 110 3.57 3.98 -9.92
CA SER A 110 5.00 3.87 -10.27
C SER A 110 5.91 4.18 -9.09
N ILE A 111 5.53 5.12 -8.22
CA ILE A 111 6.29 5.51 -7.03
C ILE A 111 6.35 4.36 -6.01
N ASN A 112 5.29 3.54 -5.95
CA ASN A 112 5.22 2.32 -5.14
C ASN A 112 5.97 1.13 -5.77
N LEU A 113 6.26 1.18 -7.07
CA LEU A 113 6.89 0.11 -7.86
C LEU A 113 8.32 0.40 -8.31
N GLY A 114 8.90 1.55 -7.96
CA GLY A 114 10.26 1.95 -8.36
C GLY A 114 11.30 0.85 -8.05
N PRO A 115 12.42 0.81 -8.80
CA PRO A 115 13.21 -0.40 -9.02
C PRO A 115 13.57 -1.07 -7.70
N LEU A 116 12.99 -2.24 -7.49
CA LEU A 116 13.42 -3.23 -6.52
C LEU A 116 14.58 -4.03 -7.12
#